data_AF-A0A0C1IUA2-F1
#
_entry.id   AF-A0A0C1IUA2-F1
#
_cell.length_a   1.000
_cell.length_b   1.000
_cell.length_c   1.000
_cell.angle_alpha   90.00
_cell.angle_beta   90.00
_cell.angle_gamma   90.00
#
_symmetry.space_group_name_H-M   'P 1'
#
loop_
_entity.id
_entity.type
_entity.pdbx_description
1 polymer ?
#
loop_
_entity_poly.entity_id
_entity_poly.type
_entity_poly.pdbx_seq_one_letter_code
_entity_poly.pdbx_strand_id
1 'polypeptide(L)'
;MTRLRPKNFLWLFTIILISGCSYDVVKTEPESFDDKSPVTIFANANGGNKGLLNFNGPVYVHLGLITDSSINPNHWRYVKFSWGSEDEQARAKPAGNNKWSYTIPNIRSFFGVPEKEKILQLAVLFRQGGCIDTFCLALRNVDRTDIFLPVKGEK
;
A
#
# COMPACT_ATOMS: atom_id res chain seq x y z
N MET A 1 -31.03 55.60 38.00
CA MET A 1 -29.58 55.31 38.13
C MET A 1 -29.47 53.82 38.40
N THR A 2 -28.83 52.96 37.62
CA THR A 2 -27.65 53.10 36.76
C THR A 2 -27.69 51.99 35.71
N ARG A 3 -27.49 52.33 34.43
CA ARG A 3 -27.22 51.38 33.34
C ARG A 3 -25.81 50.81 33.52
N LEU A 4 -25.61 49.52 33.32
CA LEU A 4 -24.27 48.93 33.12
C LEU A 4 -24.19 48.30 31.73
N ARG A 5 -23.25 48.82 30.93
CA ARG A 5 -22.90 48.45 29.55
C ARG A 5 -21.73 47.43 29.57
N PRO A 6 -21.41 46.78 28.43
CA PRO A 6 -20.95 45.39 28.33
C PRO A 6 -19.44 45.21 28.53
N LYS A 7 -19.02 43.99 28.89
CA LYS A 7 -17.62 43.56 28.85
C LYS A 7 -17.45 42.60 27.68
N ASN A 8 -16.94 43.12 26.57
CA ASN A 8 -16.49 42.36 25.41
C ASN A 8 -15.39 41.39 25.87
N PHE A 9 -15.72 40.12 26.05
CA PHE A 9 -14.73 39.07 26.25
C PHE A 9 -14.42 38.46 24.87
N LEU A 10 -13.43 39.05 24.19
CA LEU A 10 -12.90 38.55 22.94
C LEU A 10 -12.11 37.27 23.23
N TRP A 11 -12.77 36.11 23.14
CA TRP A 11 -12.13 34.82 23.29
C TRP A 11 -11.44 34.46 21.97
N LEU A 12 -10.13 34.71 21.86
CA LEU A 12 -9.33 34.18 20.76
C LEU A 12 -9.22 32.66 20.92
N PHE A 13 -10.03 31.92 20.15
CA PHE A 13 -9.83 30.50 19.92
C PHE A 13 -8.61 30.32 19.00
N THR A 14 -7.45 29.99 19.57
CA THR A 14 -6.30 29.54 18.79
C THR A 14 -6.64 28.19 18.16
N ILE A 15 -6.98 28.18 16.88
CA ILE A 15 -7.04 26.95 16.07
C ILE A 15 -5.59 26.45 15.91
N ILE A 16 -5.23 25.42 16.68
CA ILE A 16 -4.01 24.63 16.43
C ILE A 16 -4.32 23.75 15.22
N LEU A 17 -3.80 24.13 14.05
CA LEU A 17 -3.75 23.27 12.87
C LEU A 17 -2.75 22.14 13.16
N ILE A 18 -3.26 21.02 13.67
CA ILE A 18 -2.49 19.77 13.71
C ILE A 18 -2.41 19.28 12.26
N SER A 19 -1.33 19.64 11.57
CA SER A 19 -1.00 19.04 10.28
C SER A 19 -0.70 17.56 10.51
N GLY A 20 -1.70 16.70 10.31
CA GLY A 20 -1.48 15.28 10.15
C GLY A 20 -0.64 15.05 8.91
N CYS A 21 0.63 14.65 9.09
CA CYS A 21 1.44 14.15 7.99
C CYS A 21 0.77 12.85 7.50
N SER A 22 0.11 12.89 6.34
CA SER A 22 -0.43 11.70 5.70
C SER A 22 0.75 10.85 5.24
N TYR A 23 0.98 9.72 5.92
CA TYR A 23 2.05 8.79 5.54
C TYR A 23 1.54 7.89 4.43
N ASP A 24 2.25 7.86 3.29
CA ASP A 24 1.92 6.94 2.18
C ASP A 24 2.00 5.50 2.67
N VAL A 25 0.94 4.72 2.43
CA VAL A 25 0.87 3.32 2.89
C VAL A 25 2.02 2.48 2.34
N VAL A 26 2.43 2.78 1.10
CA VAL A 26 3.51 2.13 0.38
C VAL A 26 4.33 3.18 -0.38
N LYS A 27 5.65 2.99 -0.44
CA LYS A 27 6.59 3.74 -1.30
C LYS A 27 7.43 2.78 -2.13
N THR A 28 7.96 3.25 -3.26
CA THR A 28 8.85 2.46 -4.11
C THR A 28 10.22 3.12 -4.27
N GLU A 29 11.23 2.28 -4.47
CA GLU A 29 12.55 2.69 -4.91
C GLU A 29 12.96 1.85 -6.14
N PRO A 30 13.20 2.49 -7.30
CA PRO A 30 12.99 3.91 -7.57
C PRO A 30 11.51 4.32 -7.45
N GLU A 31 11.24 5.61 -7.19
CA GLU A 31 9.87 6.14 -7.10
C GLU A 31 9.06 5.89 -8.39
N SER A 32 9.76 5.86 -9.52
CA SER A 32 9.20 5.48 -10.80
C SER A 32 10.04 4.40 -11.47
N PHE A 33 9.35 3.37 -11.95
CA PHE A 33 9.92 2.16 -12.52
C PHE A 33 9.10 1.72 -13.75
N ASP A 34 9.74 0.90 -14.59
CA ASP A 34 9.10 0.16 -15.68
C ASP A 34 9.00 -1.33 -15.33
N ASP A 35 8.56 -2.16 -16.27
CA ASP A 35 8.37 -3.59 -16.03
C ASP A 35 9.66 -4.43 -16.16
N LYS A 36 10.79 -3.80 -16.52
CA LYS A 36 12.08 -4.47 -16.77
C LYS A 36 13.15 -4.11 -15.72
N SER A 37 12.94 -3.03 -14.98
CA SER A 37 13.81 -2.55 -13.91
C SER A 37 13.46 -3.16 -12.54
N PRO A 38 14.43 -3.20 -11.61
CA PRO A 38 14.16 -3.61 -10.24
C PRO A 38 13.34 -2.56 -9.50
N VAL A 39 12.40 -3.01 -8.67
CA VAL A 39 11.63 -2.16 -7.76
C VAL A 39 11.63 -2.77 -6.36
N THR A 40 11.94 -1.94 -5.36
CA THR A 40 11.72 -2.27 -3.95
C THR A 40 10.52 -1.52 -3.43
N ILE A 41 9.59 -2.27 -2.84
CA ILE A 41 8.33 -1.77 -2.28
C ILE A 41 8.50 -1.71 -0.77
N PHE A 42 8.26 -0.56 -0.16
CA PHE A 42 8.34 -0.32 1.28
C PHE A 42 6.95 -0.04 1.83
N ALA A 43 6.47 -0.91 2.72
CA ALA A 43 5.20 -0.74 3.41
C ALA A 43 5.39 -0.07 4.78
N ASN A 44 4.45 0.80 5.17
CA ASN A 44 4.36 1.34 6.51
C ASN A 44 2.93 1.24 7.06
N ALA A 45 2.70 0.32 8.01
CA ALA A 45 1.38 0.12 8.62
C ALA A 45 1.00 1.19 9.65
N ASN A 46 1.85 2.21 9.89
CA ASN A 46 1.43 3.44 10.57
C ASN A 46 0.53 4.32 9.66
N GLY A 47 0.58 4.13 8.34
CA GLY A 47 -0.32 4.74 7.35
C GLY A 47 -1.43 3.78 6.90
N GLY A 48 -2.22 4.22 5.91
CA GLY A 48 -3.29 3.40 5.31
C GLY A 48 -4.41 3.02 6.30
N ASN A 49 -4.99 1.83 6.11
CA ASN A 49 -6.04 1.29 6.98
C ASN A 49 -5.55 0.78 8.35
N LYS A 50 -4.23 0.84 8.62
CA LYS A 50 -3.59 0.29 9.83
C LYS A 50 -3.84 -1.21 10.05
N GLY A 51 -4.14 -1.97 9.00
CA GLY A 51 -4.54 -3.39 9.11
C GLY A 51 -3.44 -4.34 9.62
N LEU A 52 -2.18 -3.90 9.62
CA LEU A 52 -1.03 -4.62 10.19
C LEU A 52 -0.34 -3.85 11.32
N LEU A 53 -0.98 -2.83 11.89
CA LEU A 53 -0.39 -2.06 12.98
C LEU A 53 -0.17 -2.95 14.21
N ASN A 54 1.05 -2.96 14.74
CA ASN A 54 1.48 -3.77 15.88
C ASN A 54 1.35 -5.29 15.66
N PHE A 55 1.29 -5.73 14.40
CA PHE A 55 1.31 -7.15 14.07
C PHE A 55 2.72 -7.72 14.30
N ASN A 56 2.80 -8.78 15.11
CA ASN A 56 4.08 -9.36 15.57
C ASN A 56 4.47 -10.66 14.84
N GLY A 57 3.80 -11.00 13.73
CA GLY A 57 4.08 -12.20 12.93
C GLY A 57 4.82 -11.92 11.62
N PRO A 58 5.17 -12.98 10.87
CA PRO A 58 5.69 -12.83 9.51
C PRO A 58 4.63 -12.19 8.60
N VAL A 59 5.07 -11.21 7.82
CA VAL A 59 4.24 -10.53 6.82
C VAL A 59 4.66 -11.01 5.44
N TYR A 60 3.66 -11.21 4.58
CA TYR A 60 3.84 -11.72 3.23
C TYR A 60 3.16 -10.77 2.24
N VAL A 61 3.65 -10.76 1.01
CA VAL A 61 3.02 -10.01 -0.08
C VAL A 61 1.96 -10.87 -0.78
N HIS A 62 0.90 -10.21 -1.23
CA HIS A 62 0.03 -10.70 -2.29
C HIS A 62 0.21 -9.76 -3.48
N LEU A 63 0.63 -10.34 -4.60
CA LEU A 63 1.06 -9.59 -5.77
C LEU A 63 0.28 -10.04 -7.01
N GLY A 64 -0.12 -9.07 -7.82
CA GLY A 64 -0.72 -9.29 -9.12
C GLY A 64 -0.50 -8.07 -10.02
N LEU A 65 -1.06 -8.11 -11.21
CA LEU A 65 -0.90 -7.07 -12.22
C LEU A 65 -2.26 -6.60 -12.73
N ILE A 66 -2.35 -5.32 -13.06
CA ILE A 66 -3.34 -4.78 -13.98
C ILE A 66 -2.64 -4.61 -15.33
N THR A 67 -3.22 -5.20 -16.36
CA THR A 67 -2.72 -5.16 -17.74
C THR A 67 -3.78 -4.59 -18.68
N ASP A 68 -3.41 -4.35 -19.94
CA ASP A 68 -4.34 -3.99 -21.02
C ASP A 68 -5.42 -5.06 -21.31
N SER A 69 -5.25 -6.28 -20.80
CA SER A 69 -6.24 -7.37 -20.86
C SER A 69 -7.15 -7.44 -19.63
N SER A 70 -7.04 -6.47 -18.70
CA SER A 70 -7.86 -6.42 -17.48
C SER A 70 -9.18 -5.72 -17.75
N ILE A 71 -10.30 -6.32 -17.33
CA ILE A 71 -11.64 -5.82 -17.64
C ILE A 71 -12.09 -4.67 -16.72
N ASN A 72 -11.48 -4.54 -15.53
CA ASN A 72 -11.72 -3.46 -14.59
C ASN A 72 -10.53 -3.30 -13.61
N PRO A 73 -10.46 -2.20 -12.83
CA PRO A 73 -9.34 -1.92 -11.92
C PRO A 73 -9.13 -2.93 -10.78
N ASN A 74 -10.12 -3.78 -10.48
CA ASN A 74 -10.02 -4.81 -9.45
C ASN A 74 -9.75 -6.21 -10.04
N HIS A 75 -9.66 -6.32 -11.37
CA HIS A 75 -9.41 -7.59 -12.04
C HIS A 75 -7.90 -7.85 -12.12
N TRP A 76 -7.33 -8.29 -11.00
CA TRP A 76 -5.93 -8.67 -10.92
C TRP A 76 -5.67 -9.88 -11.81
N ARG A 77 -4.65 -9.76 -12.67
CA ARG A 77 -4.09 -10.85 -13.48
C ARG A 77 -2.74 -11.26 -12.89
N TYR A 78 -2.23 -12.40 -13.31
CA TYR A 78 -0.91 -12.89 -12.91
C TYR A 78 -0.69 -12.88 -11.39
N VAL A 79 -1.72 -13.28 -10.63
CA VAL A 79 -1.61 -13.35 -9.16
C VAL A 79 -0.53 -14.39 -8.80
N LYS A 80 0.56 -13.94 -8.19
CA LYS A 80 1.76 -14.76 -8.02
C LYS A 80 1.64 -15.78 -6.90
N PHE A 81 1.03 -15.38 -5.80
CA PHE A 81 0.95 -16.16 -4.56
C PHE A 81 -0.50 -16.31 -4.12
N SER A 82 -0.89 -17.51 -3.69
CA SER A 82 -2.22 -17.77 -3.14
C SER A 82 -2.50 -16.88 -1.92
N TRP A 83 -3.72 -16.34 -1.83
CA TRP A 83 -4.14 -15.54 -0.68
C TRP A 83 -3.96 -16.31 0.63
N GLY A 84 -3.41 -15.66 1.64
CA GLY A 84 -3.17 -16.24 2.96
C GLY A 84 -2.10 -17.33 3.06
N SER A 85 -1.44 -17.70 1.97
CA SER A 85 -0.34 -18.69 1.98
C SER A 85 0.88 -18.24 2.79
N GLU A 86 1.68 -19.18 3.26
CA GLU A 86 2.96 -18.90 3.94
C GLU A 86 4.15 -19.21 3.03
N ASP A 87 3.99 -18.98 1.73
CA ASP A 87 5.08 -19.16 0.76
C ASP A 87 6.28 -18.27 1.15
N GLU A 88 7.44 -18.90 1.39
CA GLU A 88 8.66 -18.19 1.75
C GLU A 88 9.11 -17.22 0.66
N GLN A 89 8.77 -17.46 -0.61
CA GLN A 89 9.03 -16.50 -1.70
C GLN A 89 8.15 -15.25 -1.58
N ALA A 90 6.99 -15.33 -0.93
CA ALA A 90 6.12 -14.19 -0.67
C ALA A 90 6.53 -13.41 0.58
N ARG A 91 7.49 -13.91 1.37
CA ARG A 91 7.81 -13.33 2.67
C ARG A 91 8.46 -11.95 2.53
N ALA A 92 7.85 -10.96 3.17
CA ALA A 92 8.39 -9.62 3.22
C ALA A 92 9.52 -9.51 4.24
N LYS A 93 10.53 -8.70 3.93
CA LYS A 93 11.64 -8.41 4.83
C LYS A 93 11.19 -7.42 5.91
N PRO A 94 11.29 -7.74 7.21
CA PRO A 94 10.97 -6.77 8.26
C PRO A 94 11.97 -5.62 8.28
N ALA A 95 11.46 -4.40 8.48
CA ALA A 95 12.26 -3.17 8.62
C ALA A 95 12.03 -2.47 9.98
N GLY A 96 11.30 -3.11 10.90
CA GLY A 96 10.97 -2.58 12.23
C GLY A 96 9.88 -1.51 12.21
N ASN A 97 9.36 -1.13 13.38
CA ASN A 97 8.39 -0.04 13.56
C ASN A 97 7.17 -0.12 12.62
N ASN A 98 6.58 -1.31 12.48
CA ASN A 98 5.44 -1.57 11.58
C ASN A 98 5.77 -1.35 10.08
N LYS A 99 7.03 -1.61 9.68
CA LYS A 99 7.48 -1.48 8.29
C LYS A 99 8.07 -2.79 7.76
N TRP A 100 7.88 -2.99 6.47
CA TRP A 100 8.39 -4.14 5.72
C TRP A 100 8.81 -3.72 4.31
N SER A 101 9.65 -4.51 3.66
CA SER A 101 9.99 -4.34 2.25
C SER A 101 9.93 -5.63 1.44
N TYR A 102 9.72 -5.48 0.13
CA TYR A 102 9.76 -6.58 -0.82
C TYR A 102 10.34 -6.09 -2.15
N THR A 103 11.29 -6.83 -2.71
CA THR A 103 11.99 -6.44 -3.94
C THR A 103 11.61 -7.37 -5.09
N ILE A 104 11.24 -6.79 -6.23
CA ILE A 104 11.00 -7.49 -7.49
C ILE A 104 12.12 -7.08 -8.46
N PRO A 105 13.04 -7.97 -8.83
CA PRO A 105 14.18 -7.61 -9.69
C PRO A 105 13.78 -7.19 -11.11
N ASN A 106 12.70 -7.78 -11.64
CA ASN A 106 12.17 -7.51 -12.97
C ASN A 106 10.71 -8.00 -12.99
N ILE A 107 9.75 -7.09 -13.11
CA ILE A 107 8.32 -7.39 -12.99
C ILE A 107 7.90 -8.38 -14.08
N ARG A 108 8.23 -8.11 -15.34
CA ARG A 108 7.80 -8.92 -16.48
C ARG A 108 8.21 -10.39 -16.35
N SER A 109 9.48 -10.65 -16.08
CA SER A 109 9.99 -12.02 -15.92
C SER A 109 9.52 -12.67 -14.61
N PHE A 110 9.38 -11.91 -13.53
CA PHE A 110 8.87 -12.41 -12.26
C PHE A 110 7.44 -12.95 -12.39
N PHE A 111 6.60 -12.28 -13.17
CA PHE A 111 5.21 -12.71 -13.44
C PHE A 111 5.05 -13.58 -14.70
N GLY A 112 6.09 -13.71 -15.54
CA GLY A 112 6.05 -14.47 -16.78
C GLY A 112 5.14 -13.84 -17.85
N VAL A 113 5.08 -12.51 -17.92
CA VAL A 113 4.17 -11.79 -18.83
C VAL A 113 4.75 -11.75 -20.26
N PRO A 114 4.02 -12.20 -21.29
CA PRO A 114 4.47 -12.12 -22.68
C PRO A 114 4.71 -10.68 -23.14
N GLU A 115 5.75 -10.44 -23.95
CA GLU A 115 6.15 -9.09 -24.43
C GLU A 115 5.00 -8.29 -25.08
N LYS A 116 4.00 -8.96 -25.66
CA LYS A 116 2.86 -8.30 -26.32
C LYS A 116 1.82 -7.73 -25.35
N GLU A 117 1.79 -8.18 -24.10
CA GLU A 117 0.84 -7.72 -23.09
C GLU A 117 1.46 -6.55 -22.30
N LYS A 118 0.74 -5.42 -22.25
CA LYS A 118 1.19 -4.22 -21.54
C LYS A 118 0.83 -4.31 -20.07
N ILE A 119 1.83 -4.14 -19.20
CA ILE A 119 1.64 -4.04 -17.76
C ILE A 119 1.38 -2.58 -17.43
N LEU A 120 0.23 -2.29 -16.82
CA LEU A 120 -0.21 -0.94 -16.49
C LEU A 120 0.06 -0.61 -15.02
N GLN A 121 -0.21 -1.55 -14.12
CA GLN A 121 -0.03 -1.35 -12.68
C GLN A 121 0.40 -2.65 -12.00
N LEU A 122 1.23 -2.51 -10.98
CA LEU A 122 1.53 -3.55 -10.00
C LEU A 122 0.55 -3.44 -8.85
N ALA A 123 -0.24 -4.48 -8.63
CA ALA A 123 -1.16 -4.58 -7.51
C ALA A 123 -0.45 -5.26 -6.33
N VAL A 124 -0.48 -4.64 -5.15
CA VAL A 124 0.29 -5.08 -3.98
C VAL A 124 -0.51 -4.99 -2.70
N LEU A 125 -0.42 -6.02 -1.88
CA LEU A 125 -0.85 -6.00 -0.49
C LEU A 125 0.18 -6.67 0.38
N PHE A 126 0.39 -6.11 1.57
CA PHE A 126 1.11 -6.78 2.65
C PHE A 126 0.07 -7.35 3.59
N ARG A 127 0.20 -8.62 3.98
CA ARG A 127 -0.80 -9.35 4.75
C ARG A 127 -0.18 -10.39 5.68
N GLN A 128 -0.95 -10.87 6.64
CA GLN A 128 -0.52 -11.98 7.51
C GLN A 128 -0.48 -13.33 6.77
N GLY A 129 0.30 -14.28 7.27
CA GLY A 129 0.27 -15.69 6.85
C GLY A 129 -0.88 -16.48 7.49
N GLY A 130 -1.12 -17.70 7.00
CA GLY A 130 -1.97 -18.69 7.65
C GLY A 130 -3.42 -18.26 7.86
N CYS A 131 -3.96 -17.42 6.95
CA CYS A 131 -5.28 -16.81 7.08
C CYS A 131 -6.21 -17.24 5.95
N ILE A 132 -7.52 -17.06 6.15
CA ILE A 132 -8.56 -17.33 5.15
C ILE A 132 -9.45 -16.11 4.93
N ASP A 133 -9.82 -15.87 3.68
CA ASP A 133 -10.78 -14.85 3.25
C ASP A 133 -10.62 -13.50 3.96
N THR A 134 -11.70 -13.03 4.58
CA THR A 134 -11.83 -11.73 5.26
C THR A 134 -11.19 -11.71 6.65
N PHE A 135 -10.83 -12.87 7.20
CA PHE A 135 -10.09 -12.97 8.46
C PHE A 135 -8.59 -12.71 8.27
N CYS A 136 -8.15 -12.44 7.03
CA CYS A 136 -6.79 -12.05 6.77
C CYS A 136 -6.54 -10.56 7.04
N LEU A 137 -5.69 -10.27 8.03
CA LEU A 137 -5.14 -8.93 8.22
C LEU A 137 -4.32 -8.53 6.99
N ALA A 138 -4.64 -7.37 6.42
CA ALA A 138 -3.97 -6.82 5.26
C ALA A 138 -3.84 -5.30 5.37
N LEU A 139 -2.69 -4.79 4.95
CA LEU A 139 -2.43 -3.36 4.81
C LEU A 139 -3.01 -2.86 3.48
N ARG A 140 -3.83 -1.82 3.56
CA ARG A 140 -4.62 -1.24 2.46
C ARG A 140 -4.58 0.28 2.50
N ASN A 141 -5.10 0.93 1.46
CA ASN A 141 -5.40 2.36 1.51
C ASN A 141 -6.36 2.70 2.66
N VAL A 142 -6.44 3.98 3.03
CA VAL A 142 -7.30 4.45 4.14
C VAL A 142 -8.78 4.10 3.90
N ASP A 143 -9.23 4.18 2.65
CA ASP A 143 -10.57 3.79 2.19
C ASP A 143 -10.76 2.27 2.04
N ARG A 144 -9.76 1.48 2.44
CA ARG A 144 -9.69 0.01 2.36
C ARG A 144 -9.60 -0.54 0.93
N THR A 145 -9.35 0.29 -0.07
CA THR A 145 -9.06 -0.18 -1.42
C THR A 145 -7.67 -0.83 -1.51
N ASP A 146 -7.50 -1.67 -2.53
CA ASP A 146 -6.22 -2.27 -2.89
C ASP A 146 -5.20 -1.21 -3.33
N ILE A 147 -3.91 -1.53 -3.18
CA ILE A 147 -2.83 -0.60 -3.51
C ILE A 147 -2.32 -0.95 -4.91
N PHE A 148 -2.38 0.03 -5.82
CA PHE A 148 -1.94 -0.11 -7.20
C PHE A 148 -0.82 0.89 -7.49
N LEU A 149 0.33 0.37 -7.92
CA LEU A 149 1.51 1.16 -8.25
C LEU A 149 1.63 1.25 -9.79
N PRO A 150 1.64 2.45 -10.38
CA PRO A 150 1.72 2.59 -11.83
C PRO A 150 3.07 2.07 -12.37
N VAL A 151 3.01 1.28 -13.42
CA VAL A 151 4.17 0.79 -14.15
C VAL A 151 4.31 1.62 -15.42
N LYS A 152 5.48 2.23 -15.65
CA LYS A 152 5.70 2.98 -16.88
C LYS A 152 5.78 2.01 -18.05
N GLY A 153 5.01 2.29 -19.10
CA GLY A 153 5.18 1.63 -20.39
C GLY A 153 6.51 2.00 -21.03
N GLU A 154 7.01 1.14 -21.91
CA GLU A 154 8.16 1.45 -22.75
C GLU A 154 7.90 2.75 -23.54
N LYS A 155 8.92 3.61 -23.61
CA LYS A 155 8.91 4.79 -24.46
C LYS A 155 9.08 4.41 -25.92
#